data_AF-A0A7S1HSR6-F1
#
_entry.id   AF-A0A7S1HSR6-F1
#
_cell.length_a   1.000
_cell.length_b   1.000
_cell.length_c   1.000
_cell.angle_alpha   90.00
_cell.angle_beta   90.00
_cell.angle_gamma   90.00
#
_symmetry.space_group_name_H-M   'P 1'
#
loop_
_entity.id
_entity.type
_entity.pdbx_description
1 polymer ?
#
loop_
_entity_poly.entity_id
_entity_poly.type
_entity_poly.pdbx_seq_one_letter_code
_entity_poly.pdbx_strand_id
1 'polypeptide(L)'
;MRDKGIALNTITYSSAISACEKCGQWQVALRLFNEMREEGVTANAITYTAVISGCKKAGQWQTALQLLDYMQDEGVTVDTMVYTEVIGACKKAKQWQQAVQLLRDMQENSVPATPITYNEVISACAVCGIFKVTLQLMEEMRSKGLGVQTVTYSSVITSCEKAGQWQRALQLLEEMQRTGIPMDTITYSTAISACEKGGQWHVALQLIKNMRGNRVPAD
;
A
#
# COMPACT_ATOMS: atom_id res chain seq x y z
N MET A 1 29.77 1.17 -21.44
CA MET A 1 29.49 -0.28 -21.45
C MET A 1 29.23 -0.80 -22.87
N ARG A 2 28.53 -0.05 -23.73
CA ARG A 2 28.45 -0.35 -25.18
C ARG A 2 29.80 -0.33 -25.93
N ASP A 3 30.73 0.54 -25.53
CA ASP A 3 32.07 0.63 -26.15
C ASP A 3 33.01 -0.57 -25.91
N LYS A 4 32.56 -1.63 -25.19
CA LYS A 4 33.37 -2.83 -24.94
C LYS A 4 32.79 -4.13 -25.50
N GLY A 5 31.71 -4.09 -26.31
CA GLY A 5 31.18 -5.29 -26.97
C GLY A 5 30.68 -6.38 -26.02
N ILE A 6 30.39 -6.04 -24.76
CA ILE A 6 29.81 -6.99 -23.80
C ILE A 6 28.31 -7.04 -24.09
N ALA A 7 27.84 -8.18 -24.62
CA ALA A 7 26.42 -8.44 -24.79
C ALA A 7 25.74 -8.37 -23.41
N LEU A 8 24.90 -7.36 -23.22
CA LEU A 8 24.14 -7.20 -21.99
C LEU A 8 23.13 -8.34 -21.89
N ASN A 9 23.20 -9.08 -20.80
CA ASN A 9 22.27 -10.18 -20.51
C ASN A 9 21.26 -9.74 -19.43
N THR A 10 20.25 -10.58 -19.17
CA THR A 10 19.21 -10.33 -18.17
C THR A 10 19.76 -9.96 -16.79
N ILE A 11 20.88 -10.55 -16.37
CA ILE A 11 21.51 -10.26 -15.07
C ILE A 11 22.09 -8.85 -15.04
N THR A 12 22.70 -8.40 -16.14
CA THR A 12 23.30 -7.06 -16.22
C THR A 12 22.22 -5.97 -16.22
N TYR A 13 21.16 -6.16 -17.00
CA TYR A 13 20.01 -5.24 -17.02
C TYR A 13 19.29 -5.19 -15.66
N SER A 14 18.95 -6.36 -15.10
CA SER A 14 18.26 -6.42 -13.78
C SER A 14 19.07 -5.78 -12.66
N SER A 15 20.40 -5.94 -12.66
CA SER A 15 21.29 -5.30 -11.69
C SER A 15 21.28 -3.77 -11.84
N ALA A 16 21.37 -3.27 -13.08
CA ALA A 16 21.34 -1.84 -13.36
C ALA A 16 19.99 -1.21 -13.02
N ILE A 17 18.88 -1.87 -13.37
CA ILE A 17 17.52 -1.45 -13.03
C ILE A 17 17.33 -1.42 -11.51
N SER A 18 17.79 -2.44 -10.79
CA SER A 18 17.73 -2.49 -9.32
C SER A 18 18.55 -1.37 -8.68
N ALA A 19 19.70 -1.02 -9.23
CA ALA A 19 20.47 0.13 -8.76
C ALA A 19 19.72 1.45 -8.98
N CYS A 20 19.06 1.62 -10.13
CA CYS A 20 18.23 2.79 -10.42
C CYS A 20 17.03 2.91 -9.46
N GLU A 21 16.37 1.78 -9.16
CA GLU A 21 15.27 1.68 -8.18
C GLU A 21 15.70 2.14 -6.78
N LYS A 22 16.89 1.72 -6.32
CA LYS A 22 17.46 2.16 -5.04
C LYS A 22 17.76 3.66 -5.00
N CYS A 23 18.19 4.22 -6.12
CA CYS A 23 18.49 5.65 -6.27
C CYS A 23 17.26 6.52 -6.61
N GLY A 24 16.04 5.94 -6.68
CA GLY A 24 14.81 6.66 -7.02
C GLY A 24 14.72 7.10 -8.48
N GLN A 25 15.61 6.61 -9.35
CA GLN A 25 15.69 6.97 -10.78
C GLN A 25 14.75 6.11 -11.62
N TRP A 26 13.44 6.16 -11.33
CA TRP A 26 12.44 5.30 -11.98
C TRP A 26 12.37 5.49 -13.50
N GLN A 27 12.60 6.69 -14.01
CA GLN A 27 12.65 6.98 -15.45
C GLN A 27 13.83 6.28 -16.13
N VAL A 28 14.98 6.22 -15.45
CA VAL A 28 16.16 5.50 -15.96
C VAL A 28 15.90 4.01 -15.93
N ALA A 29 15.32 3.50 -14.84
CA ALA A 29 14.92 2.10 -14.71
C ALA A 29 13.96 1.67 -15.85
N LEU A 30 12.95 2.49 -16.14
CA LEU A 30 11.99 2.23 -17.21
C LEU A 30 12.63 2.30 -18.61
N ARG A 31 13.55 3.25 -18.84
CA ARG A 31 14.29 3.32 -20.10
C ARG A 31 15.17 2.08 -20.32
N LEU A 32 15.91 1.65 -19.31
CA LEU A 32 16.72 0.44 -19.37
C LEU A 32 15.87 -0.82 -19.58
N PHE A 33 14.67 -0.85 -19.00
CA PHE A 33 13.71 -1.94 -19.21
C PHE A 33 13.19 -1.98 -20.65
N ASN A 34 12.85 -0.84 -21.23
CA ASN A 34 12.41 -0.78 -22.63
C ASN A 34 13.56 -1.15 -23.59
N GLU A 35 14.77 -0.65 -23.33
CA GLU A 35 15.98 -1.01 -24.09
C GLU A 35 16.26 -2.51 -24.05
N MET A 36 16.12 -3.14 -22.88
CA MET A 36 16.24 -4.59 -22.72
C MET A 36 15.24 -5.35 -23.62
N ARG A 37 14.00 -4.88 -23.73
CA ARG A 37 12.97 -5.48 -24.59
C ARG A 37 13.24 -5.24 -26.08
N GLU A 38 13.68 -4.04 -26.45
CA GLU A 38 14.07 -3.70 -27.83
C GLU A 38 15.25 -4.54 -28.33
N GLU A 39 16.19 -4.88 -27.43
CA GLU A 39 17.32 -5.78 -27.73
C GLU A 39 16.93 -7.27 -27.71
N GLY A 40 15.66 -7.60 -27.48
CA GLY A 40 15.16 -8.98 -27.45
C GLY A 40 15.59 -9.79 -26.23
N VAL A 41 16.07 -9.13 -25.18
CA VAL A 41 16.47 -9.78 -23.92
C VAL A 41 15.23 -9.99 -23.05
N THR A 42 14.97 -11.22 -22.65
CA THR A 42 13.77 -11.57 -21.87
C THR A 42 13.86 -11.04 -20.44
N ALA A 43 12.88 -10.22 -20.07
CA ALA A 43 12.68 -9.77 -18.70
C ALA A 43 12.17 -10.92 -17.83
N ASN A 44 12.68 -11.01 -16.61
CA ASN A 44 12.19 -11.96 -15.61
C ASN A 44 11.44 -11.23 -14.50
N ALA A 45 10.83 -11.99 -13.58
CA ALA A 45 10.09 -11.44 -12.45
C ALA A 45 10.90 -10.43 -11.62
N ILE A 46 12.19 -10.67 -11.42
CA ILE A 46 13.08 -9.74 -10.67
C ILE A 46 13.15 -8.38 -11.37
N THR A 47 13.28 -8.39 -12.69
CA THR A 47 13.37 -7.17 -13.50
C THR A 47 12.07 -6.37 -13.41
N TYR A 48 10.93 -7.03 -13.61
CA TYR A 48 9.61 -6.40 -13.48
C TYR A 48 9.40 -5.82 -12.08
N THR A 49 9.64 -6.60 -11.03
CA THR A 49 9.48 -6.15 -9.63
C THR A 49 10.33 -4.93 -9.32
N ALA A 50 11.58 -4.86 -9.83
CA ALA A 50 12.45 -3.70 -9.64
C ALA A 50 11.90 -2.43 -10.32
N VAL A 51 11.43 -2.52 -11.57
CA VAL A 51 10.83 -1.36 -12.27
C VAL A 51 9.54 -0.92 -11.59
N ILE A 52 8.66 -1.87 -11.23
CA ILE A 52 7.39 -1.60 -10.55
C ILE A 52 7.64 -0.96 -9.18
N SER A 53 8.62 -1.43 -8.42
CA SER A 53 8.97 -0.82 -7.13
C SER A 53 9.50 0.61 -7.29
N GLY A 54 10.28 0.87 -8.36
CA GLY A 54 10.65 2.21 -8.77
C GLY A 54 9.42 3.09 -9.07
N CYS A 55 8.45 2.57 -9.81
CA CYS A 55 7.19 3.27 -10.12
C CYS A 55 6.37 3.56 -8.86
N LYS A 56 6.26 2.59 -7.93
CA LYS A 56 5.64 2.78 -6.61
C LYS A 56 6.31 3.91 -5.84
N LYS A 57 7.65 3.94 -5.78
CA LYS A 57 8.38 5.02 -5.09
C LYS A 57 8.06 6.39 -5.68
N ALA A 58 7.91 6.47 -7.00
CA ALA A 58 7.57 7.68 -7.74
C ALA A 58 6.06 8.01 -7.83
N GLY A 59 5.18 7.13 -7.36
CA GLY A 59 3.73 7.28 -7.48
C GLY A 59 3.18 7.14 -8.91
N GLN A 60 3.93 6.51 -9.81
CA GLN A 60 3.56 6.32 -11.22
C GLN A 60 2.66 5.08 -11.38
N TRP A 61 1.41 5.21 -10.96
CA TRP A 61 0.46 4.10 -10.90
C TRP A 61 0.06 3.59 -12.30
N GLN A 62 -0.07 4.46 -13.31
CA GLN A 62 -0.42 4.02 -14.66
C GLN A 62 0.68 3.14 -15.26
N THR A 63 1.94 3.55 -15.11
CA THR A 63 3.09 2.75 -15.56
C THR A 63 3.19 1.44 -14.80
N ALA A 64 2.94 1.44 -13.48
CA ALA A 64 2.91 0.23 -12.68
C ALA A 64 1.83 -0.77 -13.15
N LEU A 65 0.64 -0.29 -13.50
CA LEU A 65 -0.42 -1.11 -14.09
C LEU A 65 -0.02 -1.65 -15.47
N GLN A 66 0.51 -0.81 -16.36
CA GLN A 66 0.97 -1.27 -17.67
C GLN A 66 2.04 -2.35 -17.56
N LEU A 67 2.97 -2.22 -16.60
CA LEU A 67 3.98 -3.24 -16.35
C LEU A 67 3.39 -4.55 -15.80
N LEU A 68 2.33 -4.48 -14.99
CA LEU A 68 1.59 -5.65 -14.54
C LEU A 68 0.93 -6.37 -15.72
N ASP A 69 0.24 -5.63 -16.58
CA ASP A 69 -0.42 -6.18 -17.78
C ASP A 69 0.62 -6.82 -18.72
N TYR A 70 1.75 -6.14 -18.98
CA TYR A 70 2.83 -6.71 -19.79
C TYR A 70 3.44 -7.98 -19.19
N MET A 71 3.57 -8.03 -17.87
CA MET A 71 4.09 -9.22 -17.18
C MET A 71 3.14 -10.42 -17.37
N GLN A 72 1.82 -10.19 -17.35
CA GLN A 72 0.81 -11.22 -17.61
C GLN A 72 0.80 -11.65 -19.08
N ASP A 73 0.84 -10.69 -20.02
CA ASP A 73 0.85 -10.97 -21.47
C ASP A 73 2.08 -11.77 -21.90
N GLU A 74 3.24 -11.51 -21.29
CA GLU A 74 4.48 -12.26 -21.52
C GLU A 74 4.52 -13.62 -20.81
N GLY A 75 3.45 -13.99 -20.09
CA GLY A 75 3.35 -15.25 -19.36
C GLY A 75 4.29 -15.35 -18.15
N VAL A 76 4.79 -14.22 -17.66
CA VAL A 76 5.64 -14.17 -16.46
C VAL A 76 4.73 -14.23 -15.23
N THR A 77 5.03 -15.15 -14.32
CA THR A 77 4.20 -15.39 -13.13
C THR A 77 4.13 -14.17 -12.23
N VAL A 78 2.95 -13.55 -12.17
CA VAL A 78 2.65 -12.47 -11.23
C VAL A 78 2.37 -13.07 -9.86
N ASP A 79 3.12 -12.64 -8.85
CA ASP A 79 2.95 -13.07 -7.47
C ASP A 79 2.31 -11.98 -6.59
N THR A 80 2.08 -12.32 -5.32
CA THR A 80 1.55 -11.39 -4.31
C THR A 80 2.41 -10.14 -4.14
N MET A 81 3.74 -10.24 -4.32
CA MET A 81 4.64 -9.11 -4.16
C MET A 81 4.42 -8.07 -5.25
N VAL A 82 4.31 -8.51 -6.51
CA VAL A 82 4.04 -7.61 -7.65
C VAL A 82 2.72 -6.86 -7.46
N TYR A 83 1.63 -7.57 -7.14
CA TYR A 83 0.33 -6.93 -6.85
C TYR A 83 0.44 -5.89 -5.73
N THR A 84 1.13 -6.24 -4.63
CA THR A 84 1.31 -5.35 -3.48
C THR A 84 2.10 -4.08 -3.85
N GLU A 85 3.12 -4.18 -4.71
CA GLU A 85 3.88 -3.03 -5.18
C GLU A 85 3.04 -2.09 -6.06
N VAL A 86 2.23 -2.65 -6.98
CA VAL A 86 1.32 -1.87 -7.85
C VAL A 86 0.23 -1.18 -7.01
N ILE A 87 -0.38 -1.89 -6.05
CA ILE A 87 -1.33 -1.32 -5.09
C ILE A 87 -0.67 -0.17 -4.30
N GLY A 88 0.59 -0.34 -3.89
CA GLY A 88 1.37 0.71 -3.23
C GLY A 88 1.57 1.95 -4.11
N ALA A 89 1.74 1.77 -5.43
CA ALA A 89 1.81 2.87 -6.38
C ALA A 89 0.46 3.62 -6.46
N CYS A 90 -0.65 2.89 -6.54
CA CYS A 90 -2.01 3.44 -6.49
C CYS A 90 -2.27 4.22 -5.20
N LYS A 91 -1.81 3.71 -4.04
CA LYS A 91 -1.88 4.40 -2.75
C LYS A 91 -1.21 5.77 -2.80
N LYS A 92 0.03 5.85 -3.29
CA LYS A 92 0.76 7.13 -3.40
C LYS A 92 0.05 8.11 -4.32
N ALA A 93 -0.55 7.61 -5.41
CA ALA A 93 -1.30 8.40 -6.37
C ALA A 93 -2.76 8.70 -5.96
N LYS A 94 -3.18 8.27 -4.77
CA LYS A 94 -4.57 8.39 -4.26
C LYS A 94 -5.63 7.75 -5.17
N GLN A 95 -5.26 6.70 -5.91
CA GLN A 95 -6.15 5.97 -6.81
C GLN A 95 -6.78 4.76 -6.09
N TRP A 96 -7.69 5.03 -5.15
CA TRP A 96 -8.28 3.99 -4.31
C TRP A 96 -9.13 3.00 -5.12
N GLN A 97 -9.84 3.44 -6.17
CA GLN A 97 -10.64 2.53 -7.00
C GLN A 97 -9.76 1.46 -7.65
N GLN A 98 -8.60 1.88 -8.17
CA GLN A 98 -7.64 0.97 -8.80
C GLN A 98 -7.05 0.00 -7.77
N ALA A 99 -6.75 0.48 -6.56
CA ALA A 99 -6.26 -0.39 -5.48
C ALA A 99 -7.27 -1.48 -5.10
N VAL A 100 -8.57 -1.15 -5.05
CA VAL A 100 -9.64 -2.13 -4.77
C VAL A 100 -9.85 -3.07 -5.94
N GLN A 101 -9.78 -2.58 -7.18
CA GLN A 101 -9.88 -3.42 -8.37
C GLN A 101 -8.75 -4.45 -8.42
N LEU A 102 -7.50 -4.03 -8.18
CA LEU A 102 -6.35 -4.92 -8.12
C LEU A 102 -6.50 -6.02 -7.07
N LEU A 103 -7.13 -5.73 -5.92
CA LEU A 103 -7.41 -6.76 -4.92
C LEU A 103 -8.41 -7.81 -5.42
N ARG A 104 -9.40 -7.40 -6.23
CA ARG A 104 -10.36 -8.32 -6.87
C ARG A 104 -9.69 -9.12 -7.96
N ASP A 105 -8.92 -8.46 -8.83
CA ASP A 105 -8.16 -9.12 -9.90
C ASP A 105 -7.21 -10.17 -9.34
N MET A 106 -6.58 -9.88 -8.20
CA MET A 106 -5.72 -10.83 -7.48
C MET A 106 -6.49 -12.07 -7.01
N GLN A 107 -7.72 -11.90 -6.53
CA GLN A 107 -8.60 -13.01 -6.13
C GLN A 107 -9.10 -13.83 -7.32
N GLU A 108 -9.46 -13.16 -8.43
CA GLU A 108 -9.90 -13.81 -9.67
C GLU A 108 -8.78 -14.65 -10.30
N ASN A 109 -7.55 -14.14 -10.26
CA ASN A 109 -6.35 -14.85 -10.71
C ASN A 109 -5.84 -15.90 -9.70
N SER A 110 -6.60 -16.21 -8.65
CA SER A 110 -6.24 -17.19 -7.61
C SER A 110 -4.90 -16.91 -6.91
N VAL A 111 -4.47 -15.65 -6.87
CA VAL A 111 -3.27 -15.22 -6.15
C VAL A 111 -3.65 -14.90 -4.69
N PRO A 112 -2.98 -15.46 -3.68
CA PRO A 112 -3.41 -15.32 -2.29
C PRO A 112 -3.16 -13.91 -1.75
N ALA A 113 -4.24 -13.18 -1.45
CA ALA A 113 -4.17 -11.89 -0.78
C ALA A 113 -3.69 -12.07 0.67
N THR A 114 -2.67 -11.32 1.06
CA THR A 114 -2.06 -11.38 2.40
C THR A 114 -2.54 -10.22 3.28
N PRO A 115 -2.34 -10.27 4.61
CA PRO A 115 -2.60 -9.13 5.49
C PRO A 115 -1.92 -7.84 5.02
N ILE A 116 -0.72 -7.95 4.43
CA ILE A 116 0.02 -6.80 3.87
C ILE A 116 -0.76 -6.20 2.70
N THR A 117 -1.24 -7.02 1.78
CA THR A 117 -2.01 -6.58 0.62
C THR A 117 -3.30 -5.86 1.06
N TYR A 118 -4.06 -6.45 1.99
CA TYR A 118 -5.27 -5.81 2.54
C TYR A 118 -4.97 -4.48 3.21
N ASN A 119 -3.95 -4.43 4.07
CA ASN A 119 -3.55 -3.19 4.74
C ASN A 119 -3.18 -2.10 3.74
N GLU A 120 -2.55 -2.44 2.62
CA GLU A 120 -2.15 -1.45 1.63
C GLU A 120 -3.33 -0.89 0.82
N VAL A 121 -4.33 -1.74 0.50
CA VAL A 121 -5.59 -1.31 -0.12
C VAL A 121 -6.42 -0.47 0.86
N ILE A 122 -6.54 -0.90 2.12
CA ILE A 122 -7.26 -0.17 3.17
C ILE A 122 -6.59 1.19 3.40
N SER A 123 -5.26 1.23 3.45
CA SER A 123 -4.49 2.48 3.56
C SER A 123 -4.73 3.42 2.37
N ALA A 124 -4.78 2.89 1.14
CA ALA A 124 -5.10 3.67 -0.06
C ALA A 124 -6.51 4.31 0.02
N CYS A 125 -7.49 3.54 0.47
CA CYS A 125 -8.86 4.02 0.68
C CYS A 125 -8.94 5.02 1.85
N ALA A 126 -8.18 4.79 2.92
CA ALA A 126 -8.12 5.65 4.09
C ALA A 126 -7.60 7.04 3.77
N VAL A 127 -6.57 7.15 2.92
CA VAL A 127 -6.04 8.45 2.50
C VAL A 127 -7.11 9.28 1.77
N CYS A 128 -8.06 8.62 1.09
CA CYS A 128 -9.16 9.24 0.36
C CYS A 128 -10.44 9.43 1.19
N GLY A 129 -10.48 8.98 2.45
CA GLY A 129 -11.64 9.11 3.34
C GLY A 129 -12.83 8.22 2.96
N ILE A 130 -12.60 7.13 2.21
CA ILE A 130 -13.66 6.21 1.77
C ILE A 130 -13.95 5.18 2.88
N PHE A 131 -14.55 5.65 3.98
CA PHE A 131 -14.69 4.86 5.21
C PHE A 131 -15.57 3.61 5.06
N LYS A 132 -16.57 3.66 4.19
CA LYS A 132 -17.46 2.51 3.93
C LYS A 132 -16.68 1.34 3.35
N VAL A 133 -15.81 1.61 2.39
CA VAL A 133 -14.99 0.58 1.74
C VAL A 133 -13.92 0.06 2.71
N THR A 134 -13.28 0.94 3.49
CA THR A 134 -12.29 0.48 4.49
C THR A 134 -12.91 -0.44 5.56
N LEU A 135 -14.15 -0.16 5.99
CA LEU A 135 -14.88 -1.02 6.91
C LEU A 135 -15.23 -2.38 6.29
N GLN A 136 -15.75 -2.38 5.06
CA GLN A 136 -16.04 -3.62 4.32
C GLN A 136 -14.81 -4.50 4.15
N LEU A 137 -13.67 -3.90 3.78
CA LEU A 137 -12.40 -4.63 3.63
C LEU A 137 -11.88 -5.18 4.96
N MET A 138 -12.06 -4.45 6.07
CA MET A 138 -11.71 -4.93 7.41
C MET A 138 -12.59 -6.11 7.84
N GLU A 139 -13.89 -6.07 7.55
CA GLU A 139 -14.83 -7.17 7.79
C GLU A 139 -14.49 -8.39 6.93
N GLU A 140 -14.14 -8.19 5.66
CA GLU A 140 -13.68 -9.25 4.75
C GLU A 140 -12.38 -9.89 5.25
N MET A 141 -11.43 -9.08 5.72
CA MET A 141 -10.18 -9.57 6.31
C MET A 141 -10.47 -10.45 7.54
N ARG A 142 -11.41 -10.02 8.39
CA ARG A 142 -11.86 -10.78 9.57
C ARG A 142 -12.55 -12.09 9.19
N SER A 143 -13.43 -12.08 8.19
CA SER A 143 -14.16 -13.29 7.76
C SER A 143 -13.23 -14.33 7.13
N LYS A 144 -12.14 -13.89 6.49
CA LYS A 144 -11.07 -14.74 5.96
C LYS A 144 -10.09 -15.24 7.03
N GLY A 145 -10.30 -14.89 8.31
CA GLY A 145 -9.39 -15.26 9.39
C GLY A 145 -8.02 -14.57 9.30
N LEU A 146 -7.90 -13.52 8.48
CA LEU A 146 -6.70 -12.71 8.40
C LEU A 146 -6.70 -11.77 9.60
N GLY A 147 -5.74 -11.95 10.52
CA GLY A 147 -5.69 -11.19 11.77
C GLY A 147 -5.64 -9.68 11.53
N VAL A 148 -6.66 -8.96 11.97
CA VAL A 148 -6.72 -7.49 11.92
C VAL A 148 -5.62 -6.92 12.82
N GLN A 149 -4.80 -6.02 12.29
CA GLN A 149 -3.63 -5.48 12.98
C GLN A 149 -3.83 -3.99 13.34
N THR A 150 -2.90 -3.44 14.13
CA THR A 150 -2.84 -2.00 14.45
C THR A 150 -2.90 -1.12 13.20
N VAL A 151 -2.19 -1.51 12.13
CA VAL A 151 -2.20 -0.77 10.85
C VAL A 151 -3.58 -0.76 10.18
N THR A 152 -4.34 -1.85 10.31
CA THR A 152 -5.70 -1.95 9.78
C THR A 152 -6.64 -0.99 10.53
N TYR A 153 -6.65 -1.04 11.87
CA TYR A 153 -7.48 -0.16 12.70
C TYR A 153 -7.13 1.31 12.49
N SER A 154 -5.84 1.67 12.57
CA SER A 154 -5.38 3.05 12.35
C SER A 154 -5.82 3.59 10.99
N SER A 155 -5.73 2.77 9.93
CA SER A 155 -6.18 3.15 8.59
C SER A 155 -7.70 3.35 8.52
N VAL A 156 -8.51 2.46 9.09
CA VAL A 156 -9.97 2.61 9.09
C VAL A 156 -10.39 3.84 9.92
N ILE A 157 -9.78 4.06 11.08
CA ILE A 157 -10.01 5.24 11.94
C ILE A 157 -9.63 6.52 11.18
N THR A 158 -8.49 6.55 10.49
CA THR A 158 -8.08 7.65 9.60
C THR A 158 -9.14 7.93 8.52
N SER A 159 -9.68 6.87 7.92
CA SER A 159 -10.74 6.99 6.91
C SER A 159 -12.01 7.62 7.49
N CYS A 160 -12.43 7.19 8.69
CA CYS A 160 -13.57 7.77 9.42
C CYS A 160 -13.34 9.24 9.79
N GLU A 161 -12.15 9.58 10.27
CA GLU A 161 -11.74 10.96 10.58
C GLU A 161 -11.88 11.87 9.36
N LYS A 162 -11.40 11.43 8.19
CA LYS A 162 -11.48 12.20 6.94
C LYS A 162 -12.91 12.34 6.44
N ALA A 163 -13.76 11.34 6.67
CA ALA A 163 -15.18 11.36 6.34
C ALA A 163 -16.05 12.13 7.36
N GLY A 164 -15.45 12.69 8.43
CA GLY A 164 -16.20 13.36 9.51
C GLY A 164 -17.02 12.41 10.40
N GLN A 165 -16.78 11.10 10.29
CA GLN A 165 -17.52 10.05 11.02
C GLN A 165 -16.88 9.80 12.40
N TRP A 166 -16.86 10.82 13.25
CA TRP A 166 -16.17 10.79 14.55
C TRP A 166 -16.73 9.71 15.49
N GLN A 167 -18.04 9.45 15.45
CA GLN A 167 -18.68 8.41 16.26
C GLN A 167 -18.14 7.02 15.93
N ARG A 168 -17.98 6.72 14.63
CA ARG A 168 -17.42 5.45 14.18
C ARG A 168 -15.93 5.33 14.52
N ALA A 169 -15.18 6.42 14.37
CA ALA A 169 -13.77 6.45 14.76
C ALA A 169 -13.59 6.09 16.25
N LEU A 170 -14.43 6.63 17.14
CA LEU A 170 -14.40 6.30 18.57
C LEU A 170 -14.85 4.87 18.87
N GLN A 171 -15.90 4.38 18.22
CA GLN A 171 -16.36 2.99 18.36
C GLN A 171 -15.25 1.99 17.99
N LEU A 172 -14.55 2.24 16.87
CA LEU A 172 -13.43 1.40 16.44
C LEU A 172 -12.24 1.48 17.41
N LEU A 173 -11.99 2.65 18.00
CA LEU A 173 -10.95 2.82 19.01
C LEU A 173 -11.26 2.02 20.28
N GLU A 174 -12.51 2.04 20.74
CA GLU A 174 -12.97 1.24 21.88
C GLU A 174 -12.91 -0.26 21.56
N GLU A 175 -13.26 -0.68 20.34
CA GLU A 175 -13.11 -2.06 19.89
C GLU A 175 -11.65 -2.50 19.90
N MET A 176 -10.75 -1.66 19.41
CA MET A 176 -9.30 -1.92 19.42
C MET A 176 -8.75 -2.06 20.85
N GLN A 177 -9.22 -1.23 21.78
CA GLN A 177 -8.87 -1.34 23.21
C GLN A 177 -9.39 -2.65 23.82
N ARG A 178 -10.63 -3.03 23.55
CA ARG A 178 -11.25 -4.26 24.06
C ARG A 178 -10.58 -5.52 23.54
N THR A 179 -10.10 -5.49 22.30
CA THR A 179 -9.38 -6.62 21.68
C THR A 179 -7.92 -6.72 22.14
N GLY A 180 -7.43 -5.74 22.93
CA GLY A 180 -6.06 -5.73 23.44
C GLY A 180 -5.02 -5.41 22.38
N ILE A 181 -5.42 -4.89 21.22
CA ILE A 181 -4.48 -4.53 20.15
C ILE A 181 -3.83 -3.19 20.52
N PRO A 182 -2.49 -3.09 20.50
CA PRO A 182 -1.80 -1.88 20.92
C PRO A 182 -2.10 -0.73 19.97
N MET A 183 -2.55 0.40 20.53
CA MET A 183 -2.73 1.66 19.83
C MET A 183 -1.38 2.36 19.65
N ASP A 184 -1.13 2.86 18.44
CA ASP A 184 0.04 3.67 18.12
C ASP A 184 -0.28 5.17 18.12
N THR A 185 0.74 5.99 17.90
CA THR A 185 0.65 7.46 17.82
C THR A 185 -0.32 7.91 16.73
N ILE A 186 -0.36 7.20 15.59
CA ILE A 186 -1.26 7.49 14.47
C ILE A 186 -2.71 7.30 14.91
N THR A 187 -3.02 6.20 15.60
CA THR A 187 -4.37 5.87 16.08
C THR A 187 -4.89 6.92 17.07
N TYR A 188 -4.07 7.31 18.05
CA TYR A 188 -4.43 8.35 19.01
C TYR A 188 -4.64 9.71 18.34
N SER A 189 -3.69 10.14 17.50
CA SER A 189 -3.75 11.44 16.82
C SER A 189 -4.96 11.54 15.89
N THR A 190 -5.26 10.49 15.12
CA THR A 190 -6.46 10.49 14.25
C THR A 190 -7.76 10.42 15.03
N ALA A 191 -7.83 9.69 16.15
CA ALA A 191 -9.00 9.72 17.02
C ALA A 191 -9.23 11.11 17.65
N ILE A 192 -8.17 11.78 18.09
CA ILE A 192 -8.24 13.16 18.61
C ILE A 192 -8.71 14.14 17.51
N SER A 193 -8.16 14.03 16.30
CA SER A 193 -8.59 14.82 15.14
C SER A 193 -10.06 14.57 14.78
N ALA A 194 -10.52 13.32 14.90
CA ALA A 194 -11.93 12.98 14.72
C ALA A 194 -12.81 13.63 15.80
N CYS A 195 -12.38 13.64 17.06
CA CYS A 195 -13.08 14.35 18.14
C CYS A 195 -13.17 15.85 17.91
N GLU A 196 -12.10 16.49 17.41
CA GLU A 196 -12.09 17.91 17.04
C GLU A 196 -13.20 18.21 16.01
N LYS A 197 -13.24 17.43 14.92
CA LYS A 197 -14.28 17.53 13.89
C LYS A 197 -15.69 17.29 14.42
N GLY A 198 -15.83 16.47 15.46
CA GLY A 198 -17.10 16.19 16.13
C GLY A 198 -17.46 17.16 17.27
N GLY A 199 -16.62 18.16 17.57
CA GLY A 199 -16.80 19.07 18.70
C GLY A 199 -16.65 18.40 20.09
N GLN A 200 -16.12 17.19 20.15
CA GLN A 200 -16.04 16.36 21.36
C GLN A 200 -14.74 16.61 22.15
N TRP A 201 -14.54 17.86 22.59
CA TRP A 201 -13.30 18.27 23.26
C TRP A 201 -13.01 17.50 24.57
N HIS A 202 -14.05 17.10 25.31
CA HIS A 202 -13.91 16.31 26.54
C HIS A 202 -13.26 14.95 26.26
N VAL A 203 -13.68 14.28 25.19
CA VAL A 203 -13.14 12.97 24.77
C VAL A 203 -11.72 13.14 24.25
N ALA A 204 -11.45 14.18 23.46
CA ALA A 204 -10.10 14.51 23.00
C ALA A 204 -9.11 14.66 24.18
N LEU A 205 -9.51 15.36 25.25
CA LEU A 205 -8.68 15.49 26.46
C LEU A 205 -8.47 14.16 27.20
N GLN A 206 -9.47 13.28 27.23
CA GLN A 206 -9.31 11.94 27.79
C GLN A 206 -8.32 11.11 26.97
N LEU A 207 -8.40 11.18 25.64
CA LEU A 207 -7.48 10.46 24.75
C LEU A 207 -6.03 10.93 24.92
N ILE A 208 -5.78 12.23 25.09
CA ILE A 208 -4.44 12.76 25.38
C ILE A 208 -3.90 12.22 26.72
N LYS A 209 -4.74 12.16 27.75
CA LYS A 209 -4.33 11.58 29.05
C LYS A 209 -3.99 10.10 28.92
N ASN A 210 -4.79 9.34 28.16
CA ASN A 210 -4.56 7.91 27.92
C ASN A 210 -3.26 7.67 27.13
N MET A 211 -2.99 8.49 26.11
CA MET A 211 -1.74 8.42 25.34
C MET A 211 -0.50 8.62 26.23
N ARG A 212 -0.54 9.60 27.14
CA ARG A 212 0.54 9.86 28.12
C ARG A 212 0.70 8.72 29.13
N GLY A 213 -0.42 8.15 29.60
CA GLY A 213 -0.41 7.02 30.52
C GLY A 213 0.19 5.75 29.92
N ASN A 214 -0.03 5.52 28.64
CA ASN A 214 0.45 4.34 27.92
C ASN A 214 1.91 4.45 27.42
N ARG A 215 2.62 5.54 27.73
CA ARG A 215 4.01 5.81 27.28
C ARG A 215 4.21 5.65 25.77
N VAL A 216 3.19 5.96 24.98
CA VAL A 216 3.32 5.98 23.51
C VAL A 216 4.21 7.18 23.14
N PRO A 217 5.30 6.99 22.38
CA PRO A 217 6.17 8.10 21.98
C PRO A 217 5.37 9.16 21.21
N ALA A 218 5.59 10.43 21.55
CA ALA A 218 5.14 11.54 20.72
C ALA A 218 6.23 11.78 19.66
N ASP A 219 6.02 11.23 18.47
CA ASP A 219 6.85 11.50 17.30
C ASP A 219 6.30 12.71 16.52
#